data_AF-A0A7W1XC66-F1
#
_entry.id   AF-A0A7W1XC66-F1
#
_cell.length_a   1.000
_cell.length_b   1.000
_cell.length_c   1.000
_cell.angle_alpha   90.00
_cell.angle_beta   90.00
_cell.angle_gamma   90.00
#
_symmetry.space_group_name_H-M   'P 1'
#
loop_
_entity.id
_entity.type
_entity.pdbx_description
1 polymer ?
#
loop_
_entity_poly.entity_id
_entity_poly.type
_entity_poly.pdbx_seq_one_letter_code
_entity_poly.pdbx_strand_id
1 'polypeptide(L)'
;MDKIIFLVNPNAGNKELITNVDAVSRRFQEIADKIEICHTSRPGDSARIIGEQGACADLVIAVGGDGTVHECVNALAKLRNPPLFAMLPGGTCNDFARTLGISQDYREAVEQIIHLKERKVDIGKHGDRYFLNFWGIGLITQVSEEIRGDLKEKFGRLSYYLSAVQTLNHQEAFNWISKRILPLLKEKQRWCWLETALLSEG
;
A
#
# COMPACT_ATOMS: atom_id res chain seq x y z
N MET A 1 -9.05 -19.42 -6.67
CA MET A 1 -9.76 -18.17 -6.36
C MET A 1 -10.66 -17.86 -7.54
N ASP A 2 -11.80 -17.25 -7.32
CA ASP A 2 -12.79 -17.01 -8.37
C ASP A 2 -12.45 -15.71 -9.10
N LYS A 3 -12.02 -14.66 -8.37
CA LYS A 3 -11.67 -13.36 -8.96
C LYS A 3 -10.49 -12.65 -8.26
N ILE A 4 -9.51 -12.26 -9.06
CA ILE A 4 -8.45 -11.28 -8.73
C ILE A 4 -8.72 -9.95 -9.42
N ILE A 5 -8.56 -8.83 -8.71
CA ILE A 5 -8.54 -7.47 -9.28
C ILE A 5 -7.13 -6.88 -9.15
N PHE A 6 -6.59 -6.33 -10.24
CA PHE A 6 -5.37 -5.52 -10.23
C PHE A 6 -5.74 -4.04 -10.25
N LEU A 7 -5.32 -3.28 -9.23
CA LEU A 7 -5.49 -1.82 -9.15
C LEU A 7 -4.19 -1.15 -9.59
N VAL A 8 -4.16 -0.68 -10.83
CA VAL A 8 -2.94 -0.25 -11.52
C VAL A 8 -2.82 1.27 -11.51
N ASN A 9 -1.77 1.79 -10.88
CA ASN A 9 -1.41 3.20 -10.98
C ASN A 9 -0.43 3.43 -12.14
N PRO A 10 -0.86 3.94 -13.32
CA PRO A 10 0.03 4.17 -14.46
C PRO A 10 1.14 5.20 -14.17
N ASN A 11 0.92 6.06 -13.17
CA ASN A 11 1.87 7.07 -12.72
C ASN A 11 2.84 6.54 -11.65
N ALA A 12 2.86 5.23 -11.38
CA ALA A 12 3.89 4.59 -10.57
C ALA A 12 5.30 4.74 -11.20
N GLY A 13 6.34 4.61 -10.37
CA GLY A 13 7.73 4.84 -10.77
C GLY A 13 8.36 3.68 -11.53
N ASN A 14 7.98 2.44 -11.21
CA ASN A 14 8.45 1.26 -11.94
C ASN A 14 7.72 1.14 -13.30
N LYS A 15 8.26 1.82 -14.32
CA LYS A 15 7.69 1.80 -15.67
C LYS A 15 7.75 0.43 -16.34
N GLU A 16 8.68 -0.45 -15.96
CA GLU A 16 8.75 -1.81 -16.48
C GLU A 16 7.54 -2.63 -16.02
N LEU A 17 7.27 -2.67 -14.71
CA LEU A 17 6.09 -3.32 -14.11
C LEU A 17 4.78 -2.79 -14.72
N ILE A 18 4.63 -1.47 -14.87
CA ILE A 18 3.41 -0.86 -15.41
C ILE A 18 3.22 -1.18 -16.90
N THR A 19 4.29 -1.16 -17.70
CA THR A 19 4.21 -1.47 -19.14
C THR A 19 3.90 -2.96 -19.38
N ASN A 20 4.40 -3.84 -18.50
CA ASN A 20 4.22 -5.28 -18.61
C ASN A 20 3.05 -5.82 -17.76
N VAL A 21 2.14 -4.96 -17.26
CA VAL A 21 1.13 -5.36 -16.27
C VAL A 21 0.20 -6.47 -16.78
N ASP A 22 -0.15 -6.48 -18.07
CA ASP A 22 -0.88 -7.57 -18.71
C ASP A 22 -0.14 -8.91 -18.60
N ALA A 23 1.14 -8.93 -18.97
CA ALA A 23 1.97 -10.14 -18.93
C ALA A 23 2.22 -10.62 -17.49
N VAL A 24 2.41 -9.68 -16.56
CA VAL A 24 2.50 -9.96 -15.11
C VAL A 24 1.20 -10.57 -14.58
N SER A 25 0.04 -10.00 -14.94
CA SER A 25 -1.25 -10.50 -14.45
C SER A 25 -1.52 -11.95 -14.88
N ARG A 26 -1.05 -12.37 -16.07
CA ARG A 26 -1.23 -13.74 -16.57
C ARG A 26 -0.56 -14.81 -15.71
N ARG A 27 0.51 -14.49 -14.96
CA ARG A 27 1.12 -15.41 -13.98
C ARG A 27 0.09 -15.89 -12.94
N PHE A 28 -0.87 -15.04 -12.58
CA PHE A 28 -1.87 -15.33 -11.55
C PHE A 28 -3.04 -16.19 -12.05
N GLN A 29 -3.08 -16.56 -13.34
CA GLN A 29 -4.04 -17.55 -13.86
C GLN A 29 -3.80 -18.94 -13.27
N GLU A 30 -2.62 -19.18 -12.67
CA GLU A 30 -2.31 -20.39 -11.91
C GLU A 30 -3.11 -20.50 -10.59
N ILE A 31 -3.66 -19.39 -10.08
CA ILE A 31 -4.40 -19.35 -8.81
C ILE A 31 -5.83 -18.78 -8.92
N ALA A 32 -6.23 -18.23 -10.08
CA ALA A 32 -7.58 -17.68 -10.26
C ALA A 32 -8.16 -17.78 -11.68
N ASP A 33 -9.47 -18.07 -11.74
CA ASP A 33 -10.23 -18.22 -12.98
C ASP A 33 -10.49 -16.88 -13.68
N LYS A 34 -10.85 -15.84 -12.92
CA LYS A 34 -11.05 -14.47 -13.44
C LYS A 34 -9.97 -13.52 -12.94
N ILE A 35 -9.36 -12.80 -13.87
CA ILE A 35 -8.48 -11.66 -13.62
C ILE A 35 -9.10 -10.41 -14.24
N GLU A 36 -9.08 -9.30 -13.51
CA GLU A 36 -9.58 -8.01 -13.98
C GLU A 36 -8.55 -6.91 -13.68
N ILE A 37 -8.19 -6.12 -14.70
CA ILE A 37 -7.19 -5.05 -14.58
C ILE A 37 -7.91 -3.70 -14.62
N CYS A 38 -7.79 -2.91 -13.55
CA CYS A 38 -8.44 -1.62 -13.40
C CYS A 38 -7.39 -0.53 -13.21
N HIS A 39 -7.23 0.34 -14.22
CA HIS A 39 -6.30 1.46 -14.16
C HIS A 39 -6.91 2.66 -13.42
N THR A 40 -6.18 3.25 -12.48
CA THR A 40 -6.58 4.48 -11.78
C THR A 40 -6.20 5.70 -12.61
N SER A 41 -7.13 6.64 -12.81
CA SER A 41 -6.87 7.90 -13.53
C SER A 41 -6.50 9.06 -12.61
N ARG A 42 -7.02 9.04 -11.38
CA ARG A 42 -6.91 10.13 -10.38
C ARG A 42 -6.93 9.57 -8.95
N PRO A 43 -6.52 10.36 -7.93
CA PRO A 43 -6.67 9.99 -6.54
C PRO A 43 -8.12 9.63 -6.18
N GLY A 44 -8.29 8.57 -5.39
CA GLY A 44 -9.58 8.03 -4.95
C GLY A 44 -10.21 7.02 -5.92
N ASP A 45 -9.72 6.86 -7.16
CA ASP A 45 -10.24 5.82 -8.06
C ASP A 45 -10.03 4.42 -7.49
N SER A 46 -8.90 4.15 -6.82
CA SER A 46 -8.63 2.87 -6.15
C SER A 46 -9.72 2.55 -5.14
N ALA A 47 -10.10 3.54 -4.33
CA ALA A 47 -11.14 3.39 -3.31
C ALA A 47 -12.55 3.24 -3.92
N ARG A 48 -12.83 3.92 -5.03
CA ARG A 48 -14.07 3.77 -5.80
C ARG A 48 -14.22 2.34 -6.32
N ILE A 49 -13.21 1.80 -7.00
CA ILE A 49 -13.24 0.45 -7.59
C ILE A 49 -13.40 -0.62 -6.49
N ILE A 50 -12.74 -0.46 -5.34
CA ILE A 50 -12.91 -1.35 -4.18
C ILE A 50 -14.32 -1.27 -3.61
N GLY A 51 -14.93 -0.09 -3.54
CA GLY A 51 -16.31 0.09 -3.12
C GLY A 51 -17.34 -0.51 -4.08
N GLU A 52 -17.08 -0.43 -5.38
CA GLU A 52 -17.96 -0.96 -6.44
C GLU A 52 -17.91 -2.50 -6.55
N GLN A 53 -16.74 -3.11 -6.40
CA GLN A 53 -16.56 -4.54 -6.69
C GLN A 53 -15.52 -5.30 -5.86
N GLY A 54 -14.86 -4.65 -4.90
CA GLY A 54 -13.86 -5.31 -4.03
C GLY A 54 -14.46 -6.44 -3.18
N ALA A 55 -15.74 -6.35 -2.81
CA ALA A 55 -16.47 -7.40 -2.09
C ALA A 55 -16.82 -8.64 -2.94
N CYS A 56 -16.55 -8.59 -4.26
CA CYS A 56 -16.76 -9.68 -5.22
C CYS A 56 -15.43 -10.22 -5.77
N ALA A 57 -14.33 -10.05 -5.01
CA ALA A 57 -13.01 -10.56 -5.31
C ALA A 57 -12.44 -11.30 -4.10
N ASP A 58 -11.58 -12.28 -4.34
CA ASP A 58 -10.77 -12.95 -3.31
C ASP A 58 -9.49 -12.16 -3.01
N LEU A 59 -9.01 -11.41 -4.01
CA LEU A 59 -7.69 -10.78 -4.07
C LEU A 59 -7.76 -9.42 -4.80
N VAL A 60 -7.12 -8.38 -4.27
CA VAL A 60 -7.10 -7.00 -4.83
C VAL A 60 -5.68 -6.42 -4.84
N ILE A 61 -4.89 -6.78 -5.85
CA ILE A 61 -3.45 -6.48 -5.92
C ILE A 61 -3.23 -5.02 -6.28
N ALA A 62 -2.58 -4.26 -5.40
CA ALA A 62 -2.20 -2.87 -5.67
C ALA A 62 -0.88 -2.80 -6.46
N VAL A 63 -0.93 -2.37 -7.73
CA VAL A 63 0.26 -2.19 -8.57
C VAL A 63 0.65 -0.71 -8.53
N GLY A 64 1.55 -0.37 -7.62
CA GLY A 64 1.90 1.03 -7.34
C GLY A 64 2.82 1.22 -6.14
N GLY A 65 2.91 2.46 -5.66
CA GLY A 65 3.65 2.80 -4.44
C GLY A 65 2.74 3.00 -3.23
N ASP A 66 3.33 3.46 -2.13
CA ASP A 66 2.71 3.59 -0.81
C ASP A 66 1.40 4.42 -0.81
N GLY A 67 1.27 5.42 -1.70
CA GLY A 67 0.02 6.18 -1.87
C GLY A 67 -1.14 5.36 -2.45
N THR A 68 -0.87 4.49 -3.44
CA THR A 68 -1.88 3.57 -4.01
C THR A 68 -2.28 2.53 -2.97
N VAL A 69 -1.30 2.00 -2.22
CA VAL A 69 -1.52 1.09 -1.08
C VAL A 69 -2.38 1.75 0.00
N HIS A 70 -2.09 3.00 0.36
CA HIS A 70 -2.85 3.76 1.36
C HIS A 70 -4.32 3.96 0.96
N GLU A 71 -4.59 4.30 -0.31
CA GLU A 71 -5.97 4.35 -0.82
C GLU A 71 -6.67 2.99 -0.73
N CYS A 72 -5.99 1.91 -1.15
CA CYS A 72 -6.57 0.57 -1.16
C CYS A 72 -6.95 0.12 0.25
N VAL A 73 -6.04 0.26 1.23
CA VAL A 73 -6.32 -0.11 2.63
C VAL A 73 -7.40 0.78 3.24
N ASN A 74 -7.45 2.08 2.93
CA ASN A 74 -8.52 2.97 3.41
C ASN A 74 -9.91 2.63 2.85
N ALA A 75 -10.00 1.86 1.77
CA ALA A 75 -11.25 1.36 1.21
C ALA A 75 -11.58 -0.07 1.70
N LEU A 76 -10.60 -0.99 1.69
CA LEU A 76 -10.77 -2.36 2.17
C LEU A 76 -11.19 -2.38 3.66
N ALA A 77 -10.59 -1.54 4.50
CA ALA A 77 -10.94 -1.39 5.92
C ALA A 77 -12.30 -0.71 6.19
N LYS A 78 -13.12 -0.49 5.15
CA LYS A 78 -14.53 -0.07 5.24
C LYS A 78 -15.50 -1.15 4.77
N LEU A 79 -15.02 -2.21 4.12
CA LEU A 79 -15.83 -3.37 3.76
C LEU A 79 -16.07 -4.25 5.00
N ARG A 80 -17.20 -4.95 5.04
CA ARG A 80 -17.51 -5.92 6.11
C ARG A 80 -16.67 -7.19 5.99
N ASN A 81 -16.51 -7.68 4.76
CA ASN A 81 -15.73 -8.84 4.36
C ASN A 81 -14.84 -8.46 3.15
N PRO A 82 -13.79 -7.64 3.31
CA PRO A 82 -12.79 -7.42 2.26
C PRO A 82 -12.04 -8.72 1.88
N PRO A 83 -11.48 -8.77 0.66
CA PRO A 83 -10.55 -9.80 0.20
C PRO A 83 -9.28 -9.93 1.04
N LEU A 84 -8.45 -10.93 0.71
CA LEU A 84 -7.13 -11.25 1.29
C LEU A 84 -5.99 -10.32 0.57
N PHE A 85 -4.36 -8.32 1.39
CA PHE A 85 -3.59 -7.14 0.87
C PHE A 85 -2.11 -7.41 0.56
N ALA A 86 -1.85 -7.60 -0.73
CA ALA A 86 -0.54 -7.58 -1.34
C ALA A 86 -0.45 -6.45 -2.37
N MET A 87 0.79 -6.10 -2.67
CA MET A 87 1.18 -5.03 -3.56
C MET A 87 2.30 -5.54 -4.47
N LEU A 88 2.29 -5.10 -5.72
CA LEU A 88 3.46 -5.19 -6.58
C LEU A 88 4.21 -3.84 -6.50
N PRO A 89 5.51 -3.84 -6.17
CA PRO A 89 6.28 -2.65 -5.83
C PRO A 89 6.50 -1.74 -7.06
N GLY A 90 5.54 -0.85 -7.30
CA GLY A 90 5.59 0.17 -8.33
C GLY A 90 6.16 1.52 -7.85
N GLY A 91 6.30 1.72 -6.54
CA GLY A 91 6.84 2.94 -5.95
C GLY A 91 8.36 2.96 -5.81
N THR A 92 8.86 4.04 -5.21
CA THR A 92 10.30 4.27 -4.98
C THR A 92 10.73 3.80 -3.59
N CYS A 93 9.86 4.05 -2.59
CA CYS A 93 10.10 3.70 -1.19
C CYS A 93 9.58 2.27 -0.94
N ASN A 94 8.26 2.07 -1.14
CA ASN A 94 7.56 0.81 -0.86
C ASN A 94 7.79 0.36 0.59
N ASP A 95 7.72 1.31 1.53
CA ASP A 95 8.02 1.11 2.95
C ASP A 95 7.18 -0.06 3.50
N PHE A 96 5.91 -0.15 3.10
CA PHE A 96 5.04 -1.26 3.52
C PHE A 96 5.48 -2.62 2.96
N ALA A 97 5.93 -2.70 1.69
CA ALA A 97 6.47 -3.93 1.12
C ALA A 97 7.70 -4.41 1.91
N ARG A 98 8.60 -3.48 2.26
CA ARG A 98 9.80 -3.77 3.07
C ARG A 98 9.43 -4.27 4.47
N THR A 99 8.45 -3.65 5.13
CA THR A 99 7.93 -4.11 6.43
C THR A 99 7.29 -5.49 6.36
N LEU A 100 6.72 -5.88 5.21
CA LEU A 100 6.18 -7.22 5.01
C LEU A 100 7.21 -8.27 4.56
N GLY A 101 8.39 -7.88 4.07
CA GLY A 101 9.35 -8.81 3.46
C GLY A 101 9.08 -9.12 1.98
N ILE A 102 8.23 -8.31 1.32
CA ILE A 102 7.96 -8.41 -0.11
C ILE A 102 9.17 -7.85 -0.86
N SER A 103 9.68 -8.60 -1.85
CA SER A 103 10.84 -8.19 -2.65
C SER A 103 10.59 -6.86 -3.37
N GLN A 104 11.68 -6.19 -3.76
CA GLN A 104 11.64 -4.96 -4.54
C GLN A 104 11.81 -5.22 -6.05
N ASP A 105 12.25 -6.41 -6.46
CA ASP A 105 11.95 -6.86 -7.82
C ASP A 105 10.48 -7.32 -7.84
N TYR A 106 9.71 -6.76 -8.78
CA TYR A 106 8.32 -7.14 -8.95
C TYR A 106 8.17 -8.57 -9.46
N ARG A 107 9.20 -9.14 -10.13
CA ARG A 107 9.22 -10.53 -10.59
C ARG A 107 9.19 -11.48 -9.40
N GLU A 108 10.12 -11.29 -8.47
CA GLU A 108 10.13 -12.02 -7.20
C GLU A 108 8.85 -11.77 -6.38
N ALA A 109 8.34 -10.53 -6.36
CA ALA A 109 7.08 -10.22 -5.68
C ALA A 109 5.85 -10.94 -6.29
N VAL A 110 5.86 -11.27 -7.58
CA VAL A 110 4.80 -12.07 -8.23
C VAL A 110 4.88 -13.52 -7.79
N GLU A 111 6.05 -14.16 -7.91
CA GLU A 111 6.25 -15.56 -7.50
C GLU A 111 6.05 -15.73 -5.98
N GLN A 112 6.37 -14.69 -5.20
CA GLN A 112 5.90 -14.56 -3.82
C GLN A 112 4.36 -14.64 -3.77
N ILE A 113 3.59 -13.67 -4.27
CA ILE A 113 2.12 -13.64 -4.09
C ILE A 113 1.42 -14.93 -4.57
N ILE A 114 1.98 -15.64 -5.56
CA ILE A 114 1.47 -16.93 -6.05
C ILE A 114 1.75 -18.11 -5.09
N HIS A 115 2.86 -18.11 -4.33
CA HIS A 115 3.29 -19.25 -3.49
C HIS A 115 3.26 -19.01 -1.96
N LEU A 116 3.01 -17.79 -1.51
CA LEU A 116 2.88 -17.38 -0.11
C LEU A 116 1.57 -18.02 0.55
N LYS A 117 1.42 -18.08 1.90
CA LYS A 117 0.28 -18.60 2.74
C LYS A 117 -0.19 -17.67 3.90
N GLU A 118 -1.49 -17.46 4.10
CA GLU A 118 -2.07 -16.31 4.84
C GLU A 118 -1.54 -15.95 6.26
N ARG A 119 -0.93 -14.76 6.39
CA ARG A 119 -0.65 -14.00 7.63
C ARG A 119 -1.69 -12.90 7.92
N LYS A 120 -1.58 -12.29 9.10
CA LYS A 120 -2.41 -11.15 9.59
C LYS A 120 -1.51 -9.92 9.80
N VAL A 121 -2.06 -8.73 9.57
CA VAL A 121 -1.38 -7.44 9.75
C VAL A 121 -2.32 -6.49 10.49
N ASP A 122 -1.81 -5.86 11.55
CA ASP A 122 -2.55 -4.82 12.29
C ASP A 122 -2.49 -3.49 11.52
N ILE A 123 -3.59 -2.73 11.52
CA ILE A 123 -3.67 -1.42 10.87
C ILE A 123 -4.06 -0.33 11.88
N GLY A 124 -3.45 0.84 11.76
CA GLY A 124 -3.81 2.00 12.55
C GLY A 124 -5.10 2.64 12.07
N LYS A 125 -5.89 3.22 12.99
CA LYS A 125 -7.09 4.02 12.68
C LYS A 125 -7.03 5.36 13.42
N HIS A 126 -7.36 6.45 12.73
CA HIS A 126 -7.53 7.78 13.30
C HIS A 126 -8.73 8.47 12.63
N GLY A 127 -9.79 8.73 13.39
CA GLY A 127 -11.09 9.09 12.82
C GLY A 127 -11.58 8.02 11.83
N ASP A 128 -12.06 8.46 10.67
CA ASP A 128 -12.53 7.58 9.58
C ASP A 128 -11.43 7.18 8.58
N ARG A 129 -10.16 7.39 8.94
CA ARG A 129 -8.99 7.06 8.12
C ARG A 129 -8.13 5.98 8.76
N TYR A 130 -7.49 5.19 7.91
CA TYR A 130 -6.60 4.11 8.29
C TYR A 130 -5.16 4.39 7.83
N PHE A 131 -4.17 3.79 8.48
CA PHE A 131 -2.75 3.90 8.14
C PHE A 131 -2.00 2.59 8.43
N LEU A 132 -0.92 2.35 7.68
CA LEU A 132 -0.08 1.16 7.83
C LEU A 132 1.22 1.47 8.59
N ASN A 133 1.95 2.50 8.14
CA ASN A 133 3.34 2.70 8.57
C ASN A 133 3.42 3.59 9.82
N PHE A 134 2.88 4.81 9.77
CA PHE A 134 2.89 5.77 10.87
C PHE A 134 1.80 6.83 10.76
N TRP A 135 1.58 7.55 11.86
CA TRP A 135 0.78 8.77 11.96
C TRP A 135 1.48 9.72 12.95
N GLY A 136 1.44 11.03 12.72
CA GLY A 136 2.19 12.00 13.53
C GLY A 136 1.59 13.41 13.54
N ILE A 137 1.98 14.17 14.56
CA ILE A 137 1.68 15.59 14.78
C ILE A 137 3.04 16.31 14.95
N GLY A 138 3.13 17.60 14.56
CA GLY A 138 4.38 18.38 14.61
C GLY A 138 5.26 18.27 13.35
N LEU A 139 4.89 17.40 12.40
CA LEU A 139 5.48 17.33 11.07
C LEU A 139 4.95 18.47 10.17
N ILE A 140 5.54 19.66 10.31
CA ILE A 140 5.29 20.80 9.41
C ILE A 140 5.93 20.51 8.05
N THR A 141 5.10 20.38 7.00
CA THR A 141 5.53 20.16 5.61
C THR A 141 5.45 21.45 4.79
N GLN A 142 6.24 22.47 5.16
CA GLN A 142 6.42 23.67 4.34
C GLN A 142 7.41 23.39 3.19
N VAL A 143 6.92 22.82 2.08
CA VAL A 143 7.70 22.61 0.86
C VAL A 143 6.90 23.02 -0.39
N SER A 144 6.55 24.30 -0.48
CA SER A 144 5.77 24.81 -1.61
C SER A 144 5.99 26.31 -1.86
N GLU A 145 7.12 26.69 -2.46
CA GLU A 145 7.16 27.93 -3.26
C GLU A 145 8.23 27.94 -4.37
N GLU A 146 9.52 27.70 -4.08
CA GLU A 146 10.60 28.11 -5.03
C GLU A 146 11.24 27.04 -5.96
N ILE A 147 10.86 25.76 -5.90
CA ILE A 147 11.50 24.74 -6.77
C ILE A 147 10.88 24.74 -8.18
N ARG A 148 11.70 25.06 -9.19
CA ARG A 148 11.35 25.07 -10.63
C ARG A 148 10.82 23.72 -11.13
N GLY A 149 9.96 23.74 -12.15
CA GLY A 149 9.11 22.60 -12.53
C GLY A 149 9.85 21.29 -12.81
N ASP A 150 11.00 21.40 -13.47
CA ASP A 150 11.75 20.29 -14.09
C ASP A 150 12.30 19.26 -13.08
N LEU A 151 12.39 19.62 -11.80
CA LEU A 151 12.89 18.76 -10.72
C LEU A 151 11.78 18.16 -9.84
N LYS A 152 10.52 18.60 -9.99
CA LYS A 152 9.45 18.30 -9.03
C LYS A 152 9.12 16.81 -8.87
N GLU A 153 9.15 16.01 -9.94
CA GLU A 153 8.82 14.57 -9.83
C GLU A 153 9.83 13.77 -8.99
N LYS A 154 11.14 14.05 -9.13
CA LYS A 154 12.19 13.36 -8.37
C LYS A 154 12.39 13.95 -6.98
N PHE A 155 12.39 15.28 -6.85
CA PHE A 155 12.59 15.92 -5.55
C PHE A 155 11.35 15.95 -4.65
N GLY A 156 10.13 15.94 -5.19
CA GLY A 156 8.89 16.09 -4.40
C GLY A 156 8.61 14.98 -3.38
N ARG A 157 9.25 13.80 -3.52
CA ARG A 157 9.28 12.76 -2.47
C ARG A 157 10.48 12.89 -1.55
N LEU A 158 11.66 13.18 -2.09
CA LEU A 158 12.87 13.32 -1.27
C LEU A 158 12.74 14.52 -0.31
N SER A 159 12.09 15.59 -0.73
CA SER A 159 11.78 16.75 0.12
C SER A 159 10.80 16.44 1.24
N TYR A 160 9.84 15.53 1.06
CA TYR A 160 8.92 15.12 2.13
C TYR A 160 9.70 14.50 3.31
N TYR A 161 10.63 13.58 3.03
CA TYR A 161 11.48 12.97 4.05
C TYR A 161 12.60 13.91 4.53
N LEU A 162 13.23 14.70 3.66
CA LEU A 162 14.26 15.69 4.05
C LEU A 162 13.69 16.79 4.96
N SER A 163 12.50 17.31 4.66
CA SER A 163 11.85 18.29 5.53
C SER A 163 11.33 17.65 6.81
N ALA A 164 10.87 16.39 6.82
CA ALA A 164 10.59 15.68 8.07
C ALA A 164 11.83 15.59 8.99
N VAL A 165 13.04 15.49 8.42
CA VAL A 165 14.32 15.54 9.17
C VAL A 165 14.72 16.97 9.56
N GLN A 166 14.58 17.96 8.66
CA GLN A 166 14.93 19.36 8.96
C GLN A 166 14.02 20.00 10.02
N THR A 167 12.73 19.67 10.00
CA THR A 167 11.71 20.17 10.94
C THR A 167 11.93 19.69 12.38
N LEU A 168 12.87 18.76 12.63
CA LEU A 168 13.36 18.45 13.99
C LEU A 168 14.08 19.64 14.66
N ASN A 169 14.66 20.55 13.88
CA ASN A 169 15.39 21.71 14.40
C ASN A 169 14.48 22.91 14.76
N HIS A 170 13.20 22.87 14.36
CA HIS A 170 12.21 23.94 14.52
C HIS A 170 10.87 23.38 15.02
N GLN A 171 10.90 22.70 16.17
CA GLN A 171 9.68 22.27 16.88
C GLN A 171 9.26 23.33 17.91
N GLU A 172 8.05 23.88 17.80
CA GLU A 172 7.38 24.50 18.94
C GLU A 172 6.87 23.42 19.90
N ALA A 173 7.18 23.55 21.19
CA ALA A 173 6.80 22.54 22.19
C ALA A 173 5.30 22.62 22.51
N PHE A 174 4.52 21.67 21.97
CA PHE A 174 3.08 21.58 22.24
C PHE A 174 2.75 20.63 23.40
N ASN A 175 1.83 21.03 24.26
CA ASN A 175 1.33 20.19 25.35
C ASN A 175 0.35 19.13 24.82
N TRP A 176 0.72 17.85 24.90
CA TRP A 176 -0.10 16.72 24.45
C TRP A 176 -0.56 15.84 25.61
N ILE A 177 -1.88 15.62 25.73
CA ILE A 177 -2.49 14.76 26.76
C ILE A 177 -2.86 13.41 26.14
N SER A 178 -1.97 12.42 26.24
CA SER A 178 -2.22 11.06 25.76
C SER A 178 -3.05 10.25 26.76
N LYS A 179 -4.34 10.04 26.47
CA LYS A 179 -5.19 9.13 27.25
C LYS A 179 -5.03 7.68 26.77
N ARG A 180 -4.05 6.96 27.30
CA ARG A 180 -3.71 5.58 26.90
C ARG A 180 -4.78 4.58 27.35
N ILE A 181 -5.72 4.24 26.46
CA ILE A 181 -6.75 3.21 26.70
C ILE A 181 -6.16 1.83 26.37
N LEU A 182 -6.15 0.94 27.37
CA LEU A 182 -5.81 -0.48 27.23
C LEU A 182 -6.86 -1.32 28.01
N PRO A 183 -7.32 -2.49 27.51
CA PRO A 183 -7.17 -3.05 26.16
C PRO A 183 -8.52 -3.28 25.43
N LEU A 184 -8.60 -2.95 24.14
CA LEU A 184 -9.73 -3.32 23.26
C LEU A 184 -9.32 -4.25 22.10
N LEU A 185 -8.37 -5.16 22.35
CA LEU A 185 -8.08 -6.31 21.49
C LEU A 185 -9.18 -7.39 21.58
N LYS A 186 -10.45 -7.01 21.37
CA LYS A 186 -11.61 -7.92 21.29
C LYS A 186 -12.34 -7.89 19.94
N GLU A 187 -12.25 -6.81 19.17
CA GLU A 187 -12.68 -6.81 17.77
C GLU A 187 -11.50 -7.10 16.83
N LYS A 188 -11.00 -8.34 16.88
CA LYS A 188 -10.11 -8.85 15.83
C LYS A 188 -10.91 -9.07 14.55
N GLN A 189 -11.05 -8.03 13.72
CA GLN A 189 -11.42 -8.21 12.32
C GLN A 189 -10.33 -9.08 11.65
N ARG A 190 -10.74 -10.19 11.04
CA ARG A 190 -9.84 -11.30 10.68
C ARG A 190 -9.36 -11.18 9.23
N TRP A 191 -8.33 -10.38 8.98
CA TRP A 191 -7.74 -10.23 7.64
C TRP A 191 -6.59 -11.22 7.41
N CYS A 192 -6.85 -12.25 6.62
CA CYS A 192 -5.83 -13.15 6.10
C CYS A 192 -5.23 -12.59 4.80
N TRP A 193 -3.93 -12.75 4.52
CA TRP A 193 -3.29 -12.51 3.21
C TRP A 193 -1.84 -13.08 3.22
N LEU A 194 -1.34 -13.62 2.10
CA LEU A 194 -0.33 -14.70 1.98
C LEU A 194 1.14 -14.43 2.50
N GLU A 195 1.87 -15.45 3.03
CA GLU A 195 3.36 -15.58 3.30
C GLU A 195 4.07 -16.97 3.01
N THR A 196 5.20 -17.04 2.28
CA THR A 196 5.90 -18.29 1.81
C THR A 196 6.88 -18.88 2.82
N ALA A 197 7.06 -20.20 2.80
CA ALA A 197 8.13 -20.87 3.54
C ALA A 197 9.52 -20.59 2.94
N LEU A 198 10.39 -19.92 3.70
CA LEU A 198 11.83 -19.89 3.44
C LEU A 198 12.42 -21.27 3.79
N LEU A 199 12.88 -22.01 2.77
CA LEU A 199 13.75 -23.17 2.98
C LEU A 199 15.18 -22.69 3.23
N SER A 200 15.72 -23.04 4.39
CA SER A 200 17.11 -22.81 4.75
C SER A 200 17.97 -24.02 4.36
N GLU A 201 18.81 -23.88 3.34
CA GLU A 201 19.98 -24.74 3.12
C GLU A 201 21.21 -23.83 2.95
N GLY A 202 22.29 -24.13 3.70
CA GLY A 202 23.46 -23.27 3.88
C GLY A 202 24.00 -23.36 5.29
#